data_AF-A0A941P8C3-F1
#
_entry.id   AF-A0A941P8C3-F1
#
_cell.length_a   1.000
_cell.length_b   1.000
_cell.length_c   1.000
_cell.angle_alpha   90.00
_cell.angle_beta   90.00
_cell.angle_gamma   90.00
#
_symmetry.space_group_name_H-M   'P 1'
#
loop_
_entity.id
_entity.type
_entity.pdbx_description
1 polymer ?
#
loop_
_entity_poly.entity_id
_entity_poly.type
_entity_poly.pdbx_seq_one_letter_code
_entity_poly.pdbx_strand_id
1 'polypeptide(L)' 'MKTEPNIADPDAFYAAWVGAQQDLSESDSADYNARLVLLLANQVGDNTVLQACIQAAQQL' A
#
# COMPACT_ATOMS: atom_id res chain seq x y z
N MET A 1 -2.62 -13.42 -7.83
CA MET A 1 -2.07 -12.28 -7.06
C MET A 1 -0.64 -12.65 -6.66
N LYS A 2 0.30 -11.70 -6.69
CA LYS A 2 1.68 -11.93 -6.25
C LYS A 2 1.76 -11.59 -4.76
N THR A 3 2.15 -12.55 -3.92
CA THR A 3 2.38 -12.38 -2.47
C THR A 3 3.86 -12.16 -2.15
N GLU A 4 4.72 -12.30 -3.15
CA GLU A 4 6.14 -12.01 -3.09
C GLU A 4 6.41 -10.60 -3.65
N PRO A 5 7.52 -9.94 -3.24
CA PRO A 5 7.84 -8.60 -3.69
C PRO A 5 7.90 -8.53 -5.22
N ASN A 6 6.96 -7.79 -5.81
CA ASN A 6 6.86 -7.60 -7.26
C ASN A 6 7.37 -6.22 -7.71
N ILE A 7 7.99 -5.48 -6.80
CA ILE A 7 8.62 -4.18 -7.07
C ILE A 7 10.14 -4.36 -7.03
N ALA A 8 10.83 -3.61 -7.90
CA ALA A 8 12.26 -3.78 -8.13
C ALA A 8 13.11 -3.53 -6.87
N ASP A 9 12.65 -2.65 -5.99
CA ASP A 9 13.31 -2.34 -4.72
C ASP A 9 12.27 -2.17 -3.60
N PRO A 10 11.91 -3.27 -2.91
CA PRO A 10 10.91 -3.24 -1.84
C PRO A 10 11.36 -2.44 -0.63
N ASP A 11 12.66 -2.48 -0.32
CA ASP A 11 13.24 -1.82 0.84
C ASP A 11 13.25 -0.30 0.65
N ALA A 12 13.62 0.18 -0.55
CA ALA A 12 13.57 1.60 -0.86
C ALA A 12 12.14 2.15 -0.81
N PHE A 13 11.14 1.40 -1.29
CA PHE A 13 9.74 1.80 -1.19
C PHE A 13 9.29 1.86 0.28
N TYR A 14 9.63 0.84 1.08
CA TYR A 14 9.25 0.79 2.49
C TYR A 14 9.89 1.95 3.27
N ALA A 15 11.17 2.24 3.06
CA ALA A 15 11.86 3.37 3.68
C ALA A 15 11.24 4.71 3.31
N ALA A 16 10.89 4.91 2.02
CA ALA A 16 10.21 6.12 1.57
C ALA A 16 8.80 6.27 2.17
N TRP A 17 8.04 5.16 2.26
CA TRP A 17 6.71 5.15 2.85
C TRP A 17 6.74 5.48 4.34
N VAL A 18 7.63 4.85 5.12
CA VAL A 18 7.79 5.10 6.55
C VAL A 18 8.30 6.53 6.80
N GLY A 19 9.29 6.98 6.04
CA GLY A 19 9.82 8.34 6.15
C GLY A 19 8.77 9.41 5.87
N ALA A 20 7.83 9.16 4.94
CA ALA A 20 6.76 10.11 4.62
C ALA A 20 5.72 10.29 5.75
N GLN A 21 5.63 9.35 6.70
CA GLN A 21 4.68 9.40 7.81
C GLN A 21 5.35 9.56 9.18
N GLN A 22 6.68 9.69 9.24
CA GLN A 22 7.43 9.71 10.50
C GLN A 22 7.02 10.84 11.46
N ASP A 23 6.55 11.96 10.91
CA ASP A 23 6.18 13.17 11.66
C ASP A 23 4.65 13.31 11.82
N LEU A 24 3.88 12.31 11.35
CA LEU A 24 2.42 12.32 11.40
C LEU A 24 1.92 11.72 12.72
N SER A 25 0.78 12.23 13.19
CA SER A 25 0.02 11.56 14.26
C SER A 25 -0.55 10.23 13.74
N GLU A 26 -0.96 9.33 14.64
CA GLU A 26 -1.58 8.05 14.24
C GLU A 26 -2.81 8.27 13.34
N SER A 27 -3.64 9.28 13.63
CA SER A 27 -4.81 9.63 12.81
C SER A 27 -4.40 10.12 11.42
N ASP A 28 -3.39 11.00 11.35
CA ASP A 28 -2.91 11.53 10.08
C ASP A 28 -2.20 10.46 9.24
N SER A 29 -1.51 9.52 9.89
CA SER A 29 -0.91 8.34 9.25
C SER A 29 -1.98 7.43 8.66
N ALA A 30 -3.10 7.20 9.37
CA ALA A 30 -4.22 6.43 8.83
C ALA A 30 -4.84 7.10 7.59
N ASP A 31 -5.07 8.41 7.63
CA ASP A 31 -5.59 9.18 6.49
C ASP A 31 -4.60 9.20 5.31
N TYR A 32 -3.31 9.35 5.59
CA TYR A 32 -2.24 9.25 4.60
C TYR A 32 -2.23 7.87 3.91
N ASN A 33 -2.32 6.80 4.69
CA ASN A 33 -2.34 5.43 4.17
C ASN A 33 -3.59 5.16 3.33
N ALA A 34 -4.77 5.63 3.74
CA ALA A 34 -6.00 5.52 2.94
C ALA A 34 -5.86 6.22 1.58
N ARG A 35 -5.29 7.43 1.55
CA ARG A 35 -5.01 8.16 0.30
C ARG A 35 -4.01 7.43 -0.58
N LEU A 36 -2.94 6.90 0.01
CA LEU A 36 -1.92 6.14 -0.72
C LEU A 36 -2.52 4.87 -1.33
N VAL A 37 -3.35 4.12 -0.60
CA VAL A 37 -4.05 2.94 -1.12
C VAL A 37 -4.93 3.30 -2.32
N LEU A 38 -5.68 4.40 -2.29
CA LEU A 38 -6.49 4.85 -3.42
C LEU A 38 -5.63 5.21 -4.64
N LEU A 39 -4.51 5.90 -4.43
CA LEU A 39 -3.59 6.24 -5.51
C LEU A 39 -3.00 4.99 -6.16
N LEU A 40 -2.55 4.02 -5.35
CA LEU A 40 -2.04 2.74 -5.84
C LEU A 40 -3.13 1.94 -6.56
N ALA A 41 -4.36 1.93 -6.05
CA ALA A 41 -5.48 1.27 -6.70
C ALA A 41 -5.76 1.85 -8.09
N ASN A 42 -5.66 3.16 -8.25
CA ASN A 42 -5.78 3.83 -9.54
C ASN A 42 -4.63 3.47 -10.49
N GLN A 43 -3.40 3.27 -9.99
CA GLN A 43 -2.28 2.80 -10.82
C GLN A 43 -2.45 1.34 -11.27
N VAL A 44 -3.05 0.50 -10.44
CA VAL A 44 -3.33 -0.91 -10.78
C VAL A 44 -4.44 -1.00 -11.84
N GLY A 45 -5.53 -0.24 -11.68
CA GLY A 45 -6.61 -0.12 -12.68
C GLY A 45 -7.47 -1.38 -12.89
N ASP A 46 -7.13 -2.51 -12.28
CA ASP A 46 -7.82 -3.79 -12.41
C ASP A 46 -8.57 -4.16 -11.12
N ASN A 47 -9.91 -4.10 -11.17
CA ASN A 47 -10.77 -4.40 -10.03
C ASN A 47 -10.64 -5.86 -9.54
N THR A 48 -10.42 -6.83 -10.43
CA THR A 48 -10.23 -8.23 -10.03
C THR A 48 -8.94 -8.40 -9.22
N VAL A 49 -7.86 -7.73 -9.63
CA VAL A 49 -6.61 -7.70 -8.85
C VAL A 49 -6.82 -7.02 -7.49
N LEU A 50 -7.53 -5.90 -7.46
CA LEU A 50 -7.81 -5.16 -6.22
C LEU A 50 -8.64 -5.97 -5.23
N GLN A 51 -9.69 -6.66 -5.69
CA GLN A 51 -10.48 -7.56 -4.84
C GLN A 51 -9.65 -8.71 -4.28
N ALA A 52 -8.77 -9.31 -5.10
CA ALA A 52 -7.86 -10.35 -4.63
C ALA A 52 -6.90 -9.82 -3.54
N CYS A 53 -6.39 -8.59 -3.68
CA CYS A 53 -5.56 -7.95 -2.65
C CYS A 53 -6.32 -7.74 -1.34
N ILE A 54 -7.58 -7.29 -1.38
CA ILE A 54 -8.41 -7.11 -0.18
C ILE A 54 -8.61 -8.45 0.54
N GLN A 55 -8.92 -9.51 -0.21
CA GLN A 55 -9.10 -10.85 0.37
C GLN A 55 -7.81 -11.38 1.00
N ALA A 56 -6.67 -11.20 0.35
CA ALA A 56 -5.39 -11.64 0.89
C ALA A 56 -4.99 -10.86 2.15
N ALA A 57 -5.27 -9.55 2.22
CA ALA A 57 -5.01 -8.73 3.41
C ALA A 57 -5.82 -9.14 4.64
N GLN A 58 -6.92 -9.89 4.50
CA GLN A 58 -7.67 -10.46 5.61
C GLN A 58 -7.05 -11.76 6.17
N GLN A 59 -6.17 -12.39 5.40
CA GLN A 59 -5.56 -13.69 5.72
C GLN A 59 -4.09 -13.59 6.16
N LEU A 60 -3.48 -12.41 6.00
CA LEU A 60 -2.14 -12.06 6.48
C LEU A 60 -2.24 -11.48 7.89
#